data_AF-A0A970BXV4-F1
#
_entry.id   AF-A0A970BXV4-F1
#
_cell.length_a   1.000
_cell.length_b   1.000
_cell.length_c   1.000
_cell.angle_alpha   90.00
_cell.angle_beta   90.00
_cell.angle_gamma   90.00
#
_symmetry.space_group_name_H-M   'P 1'
#
loop_
_entity.id
_entity.type
_entity.pdbx_description
1 polymer ?
#
loop_
_entity_poly.entity_id
_entity_poly.type
_entity_poly.pdbx_seq_one_letter_code
_entity_poly.pdbx_strand_id
1 'polypeptide(L)'
;MPEPVTAPAEGAKVKVASSPGGRRRVSVCAGTACVFAGSLKIKDEFEAQVAAAGLQDDVEVSIIGCHGLCSQGPLAVVSDGDTYYPRLKLKDVRTVVEEHLVGGRVVEKLLYKDPATGEPIACAHDIPFYKAQRRIALRDVGVINPESIDEYLARGGYEAARKALTSMKPEEIVEEVLASGLRGRGGAGFPTGMKWKFAAASPGDVKYVICNGDEGDPGAFMDASIMDGDPHAVLEGMLIGSYAIGAHEGYIYVRAEYPLAVKRLRMAIAAAEERGLLGDDALGSGWDFHLKIKEGAGAFVCGEETALIASIEGRRGMPRTR
;
A
#
# COMPACT_ATOMS: atom_id res chain seq x y z
N MET A 1 -7.14 34.64 7.64
CA MET A 1 -7.55 33.26 7.97
C MET A 1 -7.10 32.41 6.80
N PRO A 2 -6.20 31.43 6.99
CA PRO A 2 -5.77 30.59 5.88
C PRO A 2 -7.00 29.84 5.35
N GLU A 3 -7.18 29.89 4.02
CA GLU A 3 -8.22 29.14 3.34
C GLU A 3 -8.04 27.65 3.68
N PRO A 4 -9.13 26.91 3.95
CA PRO A 4 -9.03 25.48 4.19
C PRO A 4 -8.40 24.84 2.95
N VAL A 5 -7.32 24.09 3.16
CA VAL A 5 -6.72 23.20 2.15
C VAL A 5 -7.88 22.42 1.54
N THR A 6 -8.24 22.74 0.31
CA THR A 6 -9.34 22.12 -0.39
C THR A 6 -9.01 20.64 -0.48
N ALA A 7 -9.75 19.83 0.28
CA ALA A 7 -9.68 18.38 0.17
C ALA A 7 -9.78 18.03 -1.32
N PRO A 8 -8.96 17.11 -1.85
CA PRO A 8 -9.01 16.76 -3.27
C PRO A 8 -10.45 16.46 -3.66
N ALA A 9 -10.89 17.10 -4.75
CA ALA A 9 -12.22 16.96 -5.33
C ALA A 9 -12.59 15.48 -5.39
N GLU A 10 -13.83 15.15 -4.95
CA GLU A 10 -14.46 13.82 -4.96
C GLU A 10 -13.49 12.64 -4.88
N GLY A 11 -13.38 12.02 -3.70
CA GLY A 11 -12.54 10.84 -3.46
C GLY A 11 -12.50 9.93 -4.68
N ALA A 12 -11.32 9.89 -5.32
CA ALA A 12 -11.18 9.45 -6.70
C ALA A 12 -11.99 8.16 -6.95
N LYS A 13 -12.77 8.13 -8.05
CA LYS A 13 -13.21 6.87 -8.63
C LYS A 13 -11.94 6.14 -9.04
N VAL A 14 -11.41 5.32 -8.15
CA VAL A 14 -10.07 4.73 -8.29
C VAL A 14 -10.13 3.62 -9.34
N LYS A 15 -10.08 3.97 -10.63
CA LYS A 15 -9.97 2.99 -11.72
C LYS A 15 -8.97 1.92 -11.33
N VAL A 16 -9.46 0.69 -11.18
CA VAL A 16 -8.76 -0.40 -10.49
C VAL A 16 -7.76 -1.08 -11.42
N ALA A 17 -7.89 -0.89 -12.73
CA ALA A 17 -6.97 -1.49 -13.68
C ALA A 17 -6.66 -0.54 -14.85
N SER A 18 -5.56 0.22 -14.73
CA SER A 18 -4.89 0.79 -15.91
C SER A 18 -3.61 -0.02 -16.16
N SER A 19 -3.51 -0.65 -17.33
CA SER A 19 -2.25 -1.24 -17.80
C SER A 19 -1.31 -0.13 -18.31
N PRO A 20 0.00 -0.19 -18.02
CA PRO A 20 0.99 0.55 -18.78
C PRO A 20 0.87 0.18 -20.27
N GLY A 21 0.54 1.16 -21.13
CA GLY A 21 0.48 0.96 -22.59
C GLY A 21 -0.91 0.69 -23.18
N GLY A 22 -1.99 0.81 -22.40
CA GLY A 22 -3.37 0.76 -22.92
C GLY A 22 -3.91 -0.64 -23.24
N ARG A 23 -3.18 -1.70 -22.88
CA ARG A 23 -3.67 -3.07 -22.91
C ARG A 23 -4.79 -3.29 -21.90
N ARG A 24 -5.64 -4.28 -22.13
CA ARG A 24 -6.56 -4.74 -21.09
C ARG A 24 -5.75 -5.41 -19.99
N ARG A 25 -6.14 -5.23 -18.73
CA ARG A 25 -5.48 -5.84 -17.58
C ARG A 25 -6.44 -6.70 -16.79
N VAL A 26 -6.01 -7.90 -16.43
CA VAL A 26 -6.62 -8.75 -15.41
C VAL A 26 -5.80 -8.58 -14.13
N SER A 27 -6.37 -7.88 -13.16
CA SER A 27 -5.79 -7.62 -11.85
C SER A 27 -6.27 -8.65 -10.84
N VAL A 28 -5.39 -9.56 -10.42
CA VAL A 28 -5.69 -10.60 -9.43
C VAL A 28 -5.28 -10.14 -8.03
N CYS A 29 -6.19 -10.20 -7.06
CA CYS A 29 -5.89 -9.80 -5.68
C CYS A 29 -4.82 -10.71 -5.06
N ALA A 30 -3.69 -10.12 -4.65
CA ALA A 30 -2.58 -10.79 -4.00
C ALA A 30 -2.26 -10.18 -2.62
N GLY A 31 -3.30 -9.72 -1.92
CA GLY A 31 -3.24 -9.51 -0.47
C GLY A 31 -3.22 -10.84 0.28
N THR A 32 -2.67 -10.84 1.50
CA THR A 32 -2.42 -12.04 2.31
C THR A 32 -3.59 -13.06 2.31
N ALA A 33 -4.82 -12.63 2.58
CA ALA A 33 -5.99 -13.52 2.63
C ALA A 33 -6.29 -14.19 1.27
N CYS A 34 -6.16 -13.46 0.16
CA CYS A 34 -6.38 -14.03 -1.18
C CYS A 34 -5.25 -15.00 -1.57
N VAL A 35 -4.01 -14.70 -1.18
CA VAL A 35 -2.87 -15.61 -1.40
C VAL A 35 -3.11 -16.93 -0.67
N PHE A 36 -3.54 -16.89 0.60
CA PHE A 36 -3.94 -18.10 1.35
C PHE A 36 -5.09 -18.86 0.69
N ALA A 37 -6.05 -18.15 0.11
CA ALA A 37 -7.17 -18.74 -0.62
C ALA A 37 -6.78 -19.24 -2.04
N GLY A 38 -5.51 -19.13 -2.45
CA GLY A 38 -5.00 -19.67 -3.69
C GLY A 38 -5.02 -18.72 -4.90
N SER A 39 -5.07 -17.39 -4.68
CA SER A 39 -5.13 -16.41 -5.77
C SER A 39 -3.94 -16.46 -6.73
N LEU A 40 -2.75 -16.85 -6.26
CA LEU A 40 -1.58 -17.00 -7.14
C LEU A 40 -1.79 -18.10 -8.18
N LYS A 41 -2.44 -19.21 -7.81
CA LYS A 41 -2.79 -20.27 -8.77
C LYS A 41 -3.82 -19.78 -9.80
N ILE A 42 -4.73 -18.91 -9.38
CA ILE A 42 -5.71 -18.28 -10.29
C ILE A 42 -5.03 -17.33 -11.26
N LYS A 43 -4.04 -16.56 -10.80
CA LYS A 43 -3.19 -15.72 -11.65
C LYS A 43 -2.44 -16.56 -12.70
N ASP A 44 -1.78 -17.64 -12.26
CA ASP A 44 -1.04 -18.53 -13.17
C ASP A 44 -1.98 -19.17 -14.22
N GLU A 45 -3.20 -19.56 -13.82
CA GLU A 45 -4.22 -20.06 -14.75
C GLU A 45 -4.69 -18.98 -15.73
N PHE A 46 -4.84 -17.72 -15.28
CA PHE A 46 -5.18 -16.62 -16.20
C PHE A 46 -4.08 -16.42 -17.24
N GLU A 47 -2.80 -16.43 -16.83
CA GLU A 47 -1.67 -16.32 -17.76
C GLU A 47 -1.67 -17.45 -18.78
N ALA A 48 -1.87 -18.70 -18.33
CA ALA A 48 -1.92 -19.87 -19.20
C ALA A 48 -3.07 -19.78 -20.22
N GLN A 49 -4.27 -19.38 -19.77
CA GLN A 49 -5.44 -19.28 -20.64
C GLN A 49 -5.35 -18.09 -21.61
N VAL A 50 -4.80 -16.95 -21.18
CA VAL A 50 -4.55 -15.78 -22.04
C VAL A 50 -3.53 -16.14 -23.13
N ALA A 51 -2.46 -16.86 -22.78
CA ALA A 51 -1.48 -17.33 -23.76
C ALA A 51 -2.09 -18.35 -24.73
N ALA A 52 -2.89 -19.31 -24.25
CA ALA A 52 -3.57 -20.30 -25.09
C ALA A 52 -4.58 -19.67 -26.05
N ALA A 53 -5.20 -18.55 -25.67
CA ALA A 53 -6.09 -17.76 -26.51
C ALA A 53 -5.36 -16.80 -27.47
N GLY A 54 -4.03 -16.71 -27.40
CA GLY A 54 -3.24 -15.79 -28.23
C GLY A 54 -3.39 -14.30 -27.88
N LEU A 55 -3.82 -14.00 -26.65
CA LEU A 55 -4.13 -12.63 -26.19
C LEU A 55 -2.99 -11.95 -25.42
N GLN A 56 -1.79 -12.52 -25.38
CA GLN A 56 -0.65 -12.03 -24.58
C GLN A 56 -0.19 -10.60 -24.93
N ASP A 57 -0.42 -10.17 -26.17
CA ASP A 57 -0.07 -8.81 -26.63
C ASP A 57 -1.17 -7.79 -26.28
N ASP A 58 -2.41 -8.25 -26.05
CA ASP A 58 -3.58 -7.39 -25.80
C ASP A 58 -4.02 -7.38 -24.33
N VAL A 59 -3.69 -8.44 -23.58
CA VAL A 59 -4.11 -8.66 -22.19
C VAL A 59 -2.89 -8.90 -21.32
N GLU A 60 -2.72 -8.02 -20.33
CA GLU A 60 -1.78 -8.20 -19.24
C GLU A 60 -2.47 -8.88 -18.05
N VAL A 61 -1.85 -9.91 -17.49
CA VAL A 61 -2.27 -10.48 -16.20
C VAL A 61 -1.29 -10.03 -15.14
N SER A 62 -1.78 -9.41 -14.07
CA SER A 62 -0.92 -8.86 -13.02
C SER A 62 -1.57 -9.03 -11.65
N ILE A 63 -0.73 -9.02 -10.62
CA ILE A 63 -1.21 -9.00 -9.25
C ILE A 63 -1.47 -7.56 -8.81
N ILE A 64 -2.36 -7.40 -7.83
CA ILE A 64 -2.59 -6.14 -7.13
C ILE A 64 -2.57 -6.37 -5.62
N GLY A 65 -2.41 -5.29 -4.85
CA GLY A 65 -2.57 -5.33 -3.39
C GLY A 65 -3.95 -5.80 -2.92
N CYS A 66 -4.17 -5.83 -1.60
CA CYS A 66 -5.46 -6.24 -1.04
C CYS A 66 -6.62 -5.37 -1.55
N HIS A 67 -7.63 -5.99 -2.16
CA HIS A 67 -8.85 -5.27 -2.60
C HIS A 67 -9.85 -5.03 -1.44
N GLY A 68 -9.56 -5.49 -0.22
CA GLY A 68 -10.30 -5.13 1.01
C GLY A 68 -11.58 -5.92 1.33
N LEU A 69 -12.32 -6.43 0.34
CA LEU A 69 -13.52 -7.24 0.58
C LEU A 69 -13.18 -8.73 0.67
N CYS A 70 -12.46 -9.11 1.73
CA CYS A 70 -11.88 -10.44 1.88
C CYS A 70 -12.90 -11.59 1.84
N SER A 71 -14.16 -11.35 2.23
CA SER A 71 -15.24 -12.34 2.15
C SER A 71 -15.61 -12.76 0.71
N GLN A 72 -15.12 -12.01 -0.27
CA GLN A 72 -15.31 -12.26 -1.70
C GLN A 72 -14.04 -12.75 -2.39
N GLY A 73 -12.95 -13.01 -1.65
CA GLY A 73 -11.72 -13.56 -2.20
C GLY A 73 -11.80 -15.08 -2.49
N PRO A 74 -10.93 -15.62 -3.37
CA PRO A 74 -10.07 -14.91 -4.31
C PRO A 74 -10.89 -14.14 -5.36
N LEU A 75 -10.36 -13.02 -5.86
CA LEU A 75 -11.04 -12.17 -6.82
C LEU A 75 -10.08 -11.65 -7.89
N ALA A 76 -10.65 -11.30 -9.03
CA ALA A 76 -9.96 -10.59 -10.10
C ALA A 76 -10.83 -9.44 -10.63
N VAL A 77 -10.18 -8.41 -11.17
CA VAL A 77 -10.82 -7.26 -11.83
C VAL A 77 -10.27 -7.14 -13.23
N VAL A 78 -11.14 -6.98 -14.22
CA VAL A 78 -10.74 -6.71 -15.61
C VAL A 78 -10.94 -5.24 -15.94
N SER A 79 -9.93 -4.59 -16.52
CA SER A 79 -9.91 -3.14 -16.78
C SER A 79 -10.99 -2.61 -17.72
N ASP A 80 -11.60 -3.47 -18.54
CA ASP A 80 -12.68 -3.09 -19.45
C ASP A 80 -13.99 -2.92 -18.68
N GLY A 81 -14.09 -1.78 -17.98
CA GLY A 81 -15.22 -1.42 -17.13
C GLY A 81 -15.02 -1.75 -15.64
N ASP A 82 -13.79 -2.03 -15.22
CA ASP A 82 -13.44 -2.47 -13.86
C ASP A 82 -14.34 -3.64 -13.40
N THR A 83 -14.53 -4.62 -14.29
CA THR A 83 -15.43 -5.75 -14.10
C THR A 83 -14.91 -6.66 -12.99
N TYR A 84 -15.67 -6.80 -11.91
CA TYR A 84 -15.31 -7.47 -10.67
C TYR A 84 -15.84 -8.91 -10.62
N TYR A 85 -14.91 -9.87 -10.57
CA TYR A 85 -15.20 -11.29 -10.46
C TYR A 85 -14.79 -11.82 -9.07
N PRO A 86 -15.73 -11.92 -8.11
CA PRO A 86 -15.47 -12.47 -6.78
C PRO A 86 -15.49 -14.00 -6.74
N ARG A 87 -14.92 -14.55 -5.66
CA ARG A 87 -14.95 -15.98 -5.29
C ARG A 87 -14.57 -16.90 -6.44
N LEU A 88 -13.61 -16.48 -7.25
CA LEU A 88 -13.13 -17.22 -8.40
C LEU A 88 -12.53 -18.55 -7.96
N LYS A 89 -12.85 -19.61 -8.70
CA LYS A 89 -12.18 -20.90 -8.64
C LYS A 89 -11.37 -21.10 -9.92
N LEU A 90 -10.38 -21.99 -9.88
CA LEU A 90 -9.55 -22.30 -11.06
C LEU A 90 -10.39 -22.65 -12.31
N LYS A 91 -11.47 -23.43 -12.14
CA LYS A 91 -12.37 -23.80 -13.23
C LYS A 91 -13.12 -22.63 -13.88
N ASP A 92 -13.28 -21.52 -13.15
CA ASP A 92 -14.03 -20.36 -13.62
C ASP A 92 -13.16 -19.48 -14.54
N VAL A 93 -11.83 -19.56 -14.40
CA VAL A 93 -10.86 -18.75 -15.16
C VAL A 93 -11.03 -18.93 -16.67
N ARG A 94 -11.09 -20.18 -17.13
CA ARG A 94 -11.32 -20.49 -18.55
C ARG A 94 -12.59 -19.83 -19.08
N THR A 95 -13.66 -19.84 -18.30
CA THR A 95 -14.93 -19.20 -18.68
C THR A 95 -14.77 -17.69 -18.82
N VAL A 96 -14.06 -17.04 -17.89
CA VAL A 96 -13.78 -15.59 -17.96
C VAL A 96 -12.95 -15.26 -19.20
N VAL A 97 -11.92 -16.05 -19.51
CA VAL A 97 -11.09 -15.81 -20.71
C VAL A 97 -11.91 -15.99 -22.00
N GLU A 98 -12.63 -17.11 -22.15
CA GLU A 98 -13.38 -17.42 -23.37
C GLU A 98 -14.58 -16.47 -23.58
N GLU A 99 -15.38 -16.21 -22.55
CA GLU A 99 -16.61 -15.40 -22.70
C GLU A 99 -16.31 -13.90 -22.65
N HIS A 100 -15.46 -13.44 -21.71
CA HIS A 100 -15.22 -12.02 -21.48
C HIS A 100 -14.04 -11.48 -22.26
N LEU A 101 -12.85 -12.08 -22.13
CA LEU A 101 -11.65 -11.53 -22.77
C LEU A 101 -11.67 -11.74 -24.29
N VAL A 102 -12.04 -12.93 -24.76
CA VAL A 102 -12.17 -13.25 -26.20
C VAL A 102 -13.52 -12.79 -26.73
N GLY A 103 -14.62 -13.16 -26.06
CA GLY A 103 -15.98 -12.92 -26.55
C GLY A 103 -16.55 -11.53 -26.27
N GLY A 104 -15.91 -10.71 -25.43
CA GLY A 104 -16.38 -9.38 -25.06
C GLY A 104 -17.66 -9.37 -24.21
N ARG A 105 -18.08 -10.51 -23.65
CA ARG A 105 -19.30 -10.65 -22.86
C ARG A 105 -18.98 -10.93 -21.40
N VAL A 106 -19.46 -10.06 -20.52
CA VAL A 106 -19.31 -10.23 -19.07
C VAL A 106 -19.98 -11.51 -18.60
N VAL A 107 -19.31 -12.27 -17.73
CA VAL A 107 -19.83 -13.54 -17.22
C VAL A 107 -20.77 -13.28 -16.03
N GLU A 108 -22.03 -12.95 -16.30
CA GLU A 108 -23.02 -12.51 -15.28
C GLU A 108 -23.13 -13.44 -14.07
N LYS A 109 -23.06 -14.76 -14.28
CA LYS A 109 -23.14 -15.78 -13.22
C LYS A 109 -22.00 -15.70 -12.20
N LEU A 110 -20.87 -15.08 -12.58
CA LEU A 110 -19.68 -14.91 -11.74
C LEU A 110 -19.59 -13.52 -11.11
N LEU A 111 -20.54 -12.61 -11.38
CA LEU A 111 -20.51 -11.26 -10.82
C LEU A 111 -20.86 -11.24 -9.34
N TYR A 112 -20.46 -10.16 -8.67
CA TYR A 112 -20.96 -9.84 -7.35
C TYR A 112 -22.48 -9.67 -7.39
N LYS A 113 -23.18 -10.29 -6.43
CA LYS A 113 -24.62 -10.10 -6.23
C LYS A 113 -24.82 -9.28 -4.97
N ASP A 114 -25.52 -8.17 -5.10
CA ASP A 114 -25.87 -7.34 -3.95
C ASP A 114 -26.79 -8.12 -3.00
N PRO A 115 -26.38 -8.36 -1.74
CA PRO A 115 -27.22 -9.08 -0.78
C PRO A 115 -28.56 -8.38 -0.50
N ALA A 116 -28.66 -7.07 -0.73
CA ALA A 116 -29.88 -6.31 -0.46
C ALA A 116 -30.91 -6.42 -1.61
N THR A 117 -30.45 -6.43 -2.86
CA THR A 117 -31.33 -6.40 -4.05
C THR A 117 -31.39 -7.73 -4.80
N GLY A 118 -30.37 -8.59 -4.66
CA GLY A 118 -30.18 -9.81 -5.44
C GLY A 118 -29.60 -9.59 -6.84
N GLU A 119 -29.46 -8.34 -7.27
CA GLU A 119 -29.01 -7.97 -8.60
C GLU A 119 -27.49 -8.10 -8.77
N PRO A 120 -27.01 -8.51 -9.97
CA PRO A 120 -25.60 -8.54 -10.27
C PRO A 120 -25.04 -7.12 -10.45
N ILE A 121 -23.85 -6.87 -9.91
CA ILE A 121 -23.09 -5.63 -10.11
C ILE A 121 -21.77 -6.00 -10.78
N ALA A 122 -21.55 -5.46 -11.98
CA ALA A 122 -20.35 -5.73 -12.77
C ALA A 122 -19.17 -4.87 -12.31
N CYS A 123 -19.35 -3.55 -12.25
CA CYS A 123 -18.26 -2.62 -11.95
C CYS A 123 -17.90 -2.64 -10.46
N ALA A 124 -16.60 -2.81 -10.15
CA ALA A 124 -16.08 -2.79 -8.78
C ALA A 124 -16.51 -1.54 -8.00
N HIS A 125 -16.56 -0.37 -8.67
CA HIS A 125 -16.92 0.90 -8.03
C HIS A 125 -18.37 1.03 -7.61
N ASP A 126 -19.26 0.26 -8.23
CA ASP A 126 -20.70 0.34 -7.96
C ASP A 126 -21.12 -0.58 -6.80
N ILE A 127 -20.24 -1.50 -6.39
CA ILE A 127 -20.46 -2.36 -5.23
C ILE A 127 -20.59 -1.46 -3.98
N PRO A 128 -21.68 -1.58 -3.19
CA PRO A 128 -21.95 -0.71 -2.04
C PRO A 128 -20.78 -0.62 -1.05
N PHE A 129 -20.06 -1.72 -0.86
CA PHE A 129 -18.87 -1.78 -0.02
C PHE A 129 -17.81 -0.75 -0.44
N TYR A 130 -17.52 -0.60 -1.73
CA TYR A 130 -16.52 0.33 -2.25
C TYR A 130 -17.09 1.74 -2.45
N LYS A 131 -18.32 1.84 -2.97
CA LYS A 131 -18.99 3.10 -3.28
C LYS A 131 -19.09 4.05 -2.08
N ALA A 132 -19.22 3.50 -0.87
CA ALA A 132 -19.33 4.29 0.37
C ALA A 132 -17.97 4.73 0.96
N GLN A 133 -16.84 4.33 0.38
CA GLN A 133 -15.52 4.57 0.95
C GLN A 133 -14.83 5.80 0.35
N ARG A 134 -14.09 6.51 1.21
CA ARG A 134 -13.07 7.47 0.80
C ARG A 134 -11.69 6.91 1.09
N ARG A 135 -11.00 6.43 0.06
CA ARG A 135 -9.67 5.81 0.20
C ARG A 135 -8.57 6.86 0.08
N ILE A 136 -8.01 7.28 1.21
CA ILE A 136 -6.90 8.26 1.27
C ILE A 136 -5.55 7.55 1.45
N ALA A 137 -5.40 6.80 2.55
CA ALA A 137 -4.21 6.00 2.82
C ALA A 137 -4.14 4.73 1.95
N LEU A 138 -5.31 4.23 1.52
CA LEU A 138 -5.45 3.03 0.69
C LEU A 138 -5.68 3.36 -0.80
N ARG A 139 -5.33 4.57 -1.24
CA ARG A 139 -5.66 5.07 -2.58
C ARG A 139 -5.09 4.22 -3.72
N ASP A 140 -3.95 3.57 -3.49
CA ASP A 140 -3.25 2.75 -4.49
C ASP A 140 -3.32 1.25 -4.17
N VAL A 141 -3.65 0.90 -2.91
CA VAL A 141 -3.82 -0.49 -2.48
C VAL A 141 -4.96 -1.16 -3.25
N GLY A 142 -4.67 -2.29 -3.89
CA GLY A 142 -5.65 -2.98 -4.74
C GLY A 142 -5.86 -2.34 -6.11
N VAL A 143 -4.95 -1.47 -6.54
CA VAL A 143 -4.96 -0.80 -7.85
C VAL A 143 -3.64 -1.07 -8.57
N ILE A 144 -2.54 -0.88 -7.85
CA ILE A 144 -1.20 -1.14 -8.37
C ILE A 144 -0.74 -2.56 -8.06
N ASN A 145 0.20 -3.04 -8.87
CA ASN A 145 1.08 -4.11 -8.48
C ASN A 145 2.06 -3.60 -7.39
N PRO A 146 1.99 -4.11 -6.15
CA PRO A 146 2.86 -3.65 -5.05
C PRO A 146 4.34 -3.99 -5.25
N GLU A 147 4.65 -4.85 -6.23
CA GLU A 147 6.02 -5.25 -6.59
C GLU A 147 6.56 -4.42 -7.78
N SER A 148 5.79 -3.46 -8.30
CA SER A 148 6.18 -2.59 -9.41
C SER A 148 6.32 -1.13 -8.97
N ILE A 149 7.56 -0.65 -8.89
CA ILE A 149 7.84 0.76 -8.62
C ILE A 149 7.34 1.67 -9.75
N ASP A 150 7.33 1.19 -10.99
CA ASP A 150 6.83 1.96 -12.14
C ASP A 150 5.33 2.29 -12.01
N GLU A 151 4.54 1.35 -11.49
CA GLU A 151 3.11 1.61 -11.27
C GLU A 151 2.88 2.64 -10.16
N TYR A 152 3.73 2.65 -9.13
CA TYR A 152 3.69 3.68 -8.10
C TYR A 152 4.07 5.06 -8.66
N LEU A 153 5.16 5.14 -9.42
CA LEU A 153 5.63 6.38 -10.07
C LEU A 153 4.61 6.93 -11.07
N ALA A 154 3.99 6.07 -11.88
CA ALA A 154 2.96 6.45 -12.86
C ALA A 154 1.73 7.11 -12.22
N ARG A 155 1.55 6.96 -10.91
CA ARG A 155 0.46 7.54 -10.13
C ARG A 155 0.88 8.75 -9.29
N GLY A 156 2.06 9.29 -9.54
CA GLY A 156 2.62 10.43 -8.81
C GLY A 156 3.33 10.04 -7.51
N GLY A 157 3.72 8.77 -7.37
CA GLY A 157 4.58 8.33 -6.28
C GLY A 157 5.91 9.11 -6.24
N TYR A 158 6.40 9.43 -5.05
CA TYR A 158 7.61 10.23 -4.80
C TYR A 158 7.54 11.70 -5.25
N GLU A 159 6.43 12.18 -5.81
CA GLU A 159 6.32 13.61 -6.16
C GLU A 159 6.25 14.51 -4.92
N ALA A 160 5.59 14.04 -3.86
CA ALA A 160 5.53 14.78 -2.60
C ALA A 160 6.89 14.78 -1.90
N ALA A 161 7.59 13.65 -1.89
CA ALA A 161 8.97 13.58 -1.41
C ALA A 161 9.91 14.50 -2.19
N ARG A 162 9.84 14.48 -3.52
CA ARG A 162 10.64 15.39 -4.37
C ARG A 162 10.39 16.85 -3.99
N LYS A 163 9.12 17.29 -3.92
CA LYS A 163 8.77 18.64 -3.50
C LYS A 163 9.33 18.96 -2.10
N ALA A 164 9.15 18.05 -1.15
CA ALA A 164 9.60 18.24 0.22
C ALA A 164 11.12 18.45 0.31
N LEU A 165 11.89 17.62 -0.39
CA LEU A 165 13.36 17.63 -0.30
C LEU A 165 14.01 18.73 -1.15
N THR A 166 13.40 19.15 -2.27
CA THR A 166 14.03 20.12 -3.18
C THR A 166 13.50 21.54 -3.06
N SER A 167 12.35 21.73 -2.39
CA SER A 167 11.63 23.01 -2.44
C SER A 167 11.00 23.45 -1.13
N MET A 168 11.15 22.68 -0.06
CA MET A 168 10.66 23.02 1.27
C MET A 168 11.80 22.95 2.27
N LYS A 169 11.71 23.78 3.31
CA LYS A 169 12.52 23.63 4.52
C LYS A 169 11.90 22.60 5.46
N PRO A 170 12.69 21.91 6.30
CA PRO A 170 12.16 20.97 7.30
C PRO A 170 11.03 21.55 8.16
N GLU A 171 11.14 22.83 8.56
CA GLU A 171 10.13 23.49 9.40
C GLU A 171 8.79 23.65 8.67
N GLU A 172 8.82 23.97 7.38
CA GLU A 172 7.62 24.12 6.55
C GLU A 172 6.86 22.79 6.42
N ILE A 173 7.58 21.67 6.37
CA ILE A 173 6.99 20.33 6.34
C ILE A 173 6.32 20.02 7.68
N VAL A 174 6.97 20.34 8.80
CA VAL A 174 6.39 20.17 10.14
C VAL A 174 5.11 21.01 10.29
N GLU A 175 5.12 22.25 9.81
CA GLU A 175 3.96 23.14 9.83
C GLU A 175 2.80 22.63 8.96
N GLU A 176 3.09 22.12 7.75
CA GLU A 176 2.08 21.51 6.87
C GLU A 176 1.40 20.31 7.55
N VAL A 177 2.17 19.41 8.16
CA VAL A 177 1.63 18.23 8.87
C VAL A 177 0.85 18.63 10.13
N LEU A 178 1.26 19.72 10.79
CA LEU A 178 0.53 20.27 11.93
C LEU A 178 -0.81 20.87 11.48
N ALA A 179 -0.79 21.66 10.40
CA ALA A 179 -1.97 22.29 9.81
C ALA A 179 -2.97 21.27 9.27
N SER A 180 -2.50 20.12 8.78
CA SER A 180 -3.35 19.02 8.30
C SER A 180 -4.18 18.37 9.41
N GLY A 181 -3.84 18.60 10.68
CA GLY A 181 -4.49 17.97 11.83
C GLY A 181 -4.26 16.46 11.92
N LEU A 182 -3.19 15.93 11.30
CA LEU A 182 -2.89 14.50 11.35
C LEU A 182 -2.61 14.06 12.79
N ARG A 183 -3.24 12.97 13.20
CA ARG A 183 -3.06 12.33 14.51
C ARG A 183 -2.48 10.93 14.32
N GLY A 184 -1.71 10.48 15.30
CA GLY A 184 -1.15 9.13 15.34
C GLY A 184 -2.24 8.06 15.19
N ARG A 185 -2.09 7.21 14.18
CA ARG A 185 -3.08 6.19 13.81
C ARG A 185 -2.95 4.86 14.55
N GLY A 186 -1.87 4.66 15.32
CA GLY A 186 -1.70 3.53 16.24
C GLY A 186 -2.48 3.65 17.55
N GLY A 187 -3.65 4.29 17.56
CA GLY A 187 -4.54 4.37 18.73
C GLY A 187 -4.38 5.59 19.64
N ALA A 188 -3.15 5.98 20.03
CA ALA A 188 -2.93 7.06 21.01
C ALA A 188 -3.39 8.46 20.53
N GLY A 189 -3.47 8.68 19.21
CA GLY A 189 -4.03 9.90 18.65
C GLY A 189 -3.25 11.18 18.98
N PHE A 190 -1.96 11.10 19.30
CA PHE A 190 -1.13 12.30 19.51
C PHE A 190 -0.95 13.06 18.18
N PRO A 191 -0.98 14.41 18.15
CA PRO A 191 -0.79 15.17 16.91
C PRO A 191 0.59 14.91 16.27
N THR A 192 0.61 14.43 15.02
CA THR A 192 1.83 14.00 14.35
C THR A 192 2.81 15.15 14.14
N GLY A 193 2.32 16.30 13.68
CA GLY A 193 3.15 17.51 13.51
C GLY A 193 3.78 17.99 14.82
N MET A 194 3.08 17.85 15.96
CA MET A 194 3.67 18.15 17.27
C MET A 194 4.77 17.17 17.65
N LYS A 195 4.59 15.86 17.36
CA LYS A 195 5.63 14.85 17.62
C LYS A 195 6.88 15.14 16.79
N TRP A 196 6.71 15.51 15.53
CA TRP A 196 7.82 15.88 14.64
C TRP A 196 8.50 17.17 15.10
N LYS A 197 7.75 18.19 15.51
CA LYS A 197 8.31 19.42 16.09
C LYS A 197 9.20 19.14 17.30
N PHE A 198 8.77 18.26 18.21
CA PHE A 198 9.58 17.87 19.36
C PHE A 198 10.84 17.09 18.96
N ALA A 199 10.73 16.17 18.00
CA ALA A 199 11.88 15.42 17.49
C ALA A 199 12.90 16.33 16.77
N ALA A 200 12.43 17.28 15.97
CA ALA A 200 13.25 18.27 15.29
C ALA A 200 14.00 19.16 16.30
N ALA A 201 13.34 19.57 17.39
CA ALA A 201 13.94 20.39 18.44
C ALA A 201 14.81 19.62 19.45
N SER A 202 14.79 18.28 19.43
CA SER A 202 15.57 17.46 20.37
C SER A 202 17.08 17.65 20.14
N PRO A 203 17.88 17.81 21.21
CA PRO A 203 19.33 17.85 21.09
C PRO A 203 19.88 16.50 20.61
N GLY A 204 21.01 16.54 19.92
CA GLY A 204 21.71 15.36 19.39
C GLY A 204 21.90 15.42 17.88
N ASP A 205 23.06 14.96 17.44
CA ASP A 205 23.45 14.99 16.01
C ASP A 205 22.84 13.83 15.22
N VAL A 206 22.41 12.77 15.90
CA VAL A 206 21.85 11.57 15.28
C VAL A 206 20.40 11.39 15.70
N LYS A 207 19.52 11.29 14.70
CA LYS A 207 18.09 11.07 14.86
C LYS A 207 17.63 9.91 13.98
N TYR A 208 16.53 9.29 14.38
CA TYR A 208 15.96 8.14 13.71
C TYR A 208 14.47 8.34 13.47
N VAL A 209 13.97 7.80 12.35
CA VAL A 209 12.54 7.60 12.12
C VAL A 209 12.22 6.11 12.22
N ILE A 210 11.22 5.75 13.04
CA ILE A 210 10.82 4.36 13.22
C ILE A 210 9.37 4.19 12.80
N CYS A 211 9.12 3.35 11.81
CA CYS A 211 7.80 2.88 11.45
C CYS A 211 7.47 1.65 12.31
N ASN A 212 6.41 1.76 13.10
CA ASN A 212 5.89 0.67 13.91
C ASN A 212 4.86 -0.11 13.09
N GLY A 213 5.28 -1.26 12.56
CA GLY A 213 4.43 -2.27 11.90
C GLY A 213 4.19 -3.50 12.79
N ASP A 214 4.28 -3.37 14.12
CA ASP A 214 3.91 -4.41 15.09
C ASP A 214 2.39 -4.36 15.36
N GLU A 215 1.60 -4.53 14.30
CA GLU A 215 0.13 -4.57 14.34
C GLU A 215 -0.36 -5.87 15.00
N GLY A 216 -0.20 -5.94 16.32
CA GLY A 216 -0.50 -7.11 17.14
C GLY A 216 -1.96 -7.22 17.58
N ASP A 217 -2.76 -6.16 17.40
CA ASP A 217 -4.15 -6.11 17.86
C ASP A 217 -5.04 -7.11 17.09
N PRO A 218 -5.82 -7.97 17.78
CA PRO A 218 -6.72 -8.90 17.11
C PRO A 218 -7.72 -8.19 16.20
N GLY A 219 -7.73 -8.58 14.93
CA GLY A 219 -8.64 -8.01 13.91
C GLY A 219 -8.07 -6.79 13.18
N ALA A 220 -6.90 -6.27 13.55
CA ALA A 220 -6.20 -5.25 12.79
C ALA A 220 -5.36 -5.89 11.65
N PHE A 221 -5.45 -5.29 10.47
CA PHE A 221 -4.67 -5.66 9.26
C PHE A 221 -4.50 -4.46 8.31
N MET A 222 -4.74 -3.25 8.80
CA MET A 222 -4.66 -2.02 8.03
C MET A 222 -3.21 -1.68 7.69
N ASP A 223 -2.28 -1.88 8.63
CA ASP A 223 -0.86 -1.63 8.41
C ASP A 223 -0.29 -2.69 7.46
N ALA A 224 -0.65 -3.96 7.67
CA ALA A 224 -0.32 -5.06 6.76
C ALA A 224 -0.75 -4.76 5.32
N SER A 225 -1.97 -4.24 5.13
CA SER A 225 -2.54 -3.94 3.82
C SER A 225 -1.79 -2.84 3.07
N ILE A 226 -1.19 -1.89 3.78
CA ILE A 226 -0.36 -0.84 3.17
C ILE A 226 1.03 -1.40 2.91
N MET A 227 1.68 -2.04 3.90
CA MET A 227 3.03 -2.58 3.72
C MET A 227 3.11 -3.66 2.64
N ASP A 228 2.07 -4.48 2.47
CA ASP A 228 2.01 -5.50 1.42
C ASP A 228 1.35 -5.00 0.11
N GLY A 229 0.54 -3.95 0.15
CA GLY A 229 -0.28 -3.50 -0.99
C GLY A 229 0.19 -2.22 -1.67
N ASP A 230 0.97 -1.40 -0.95
CA ASP A 230 1.59 -0.15 -1.42
C ASP A 230 2.81 0.19 -0.52
N PRO A 231 3.88 -0.63 -0.58
CA PRO A 231 5.05 -0.44 0.28
C PRO A 231 5.74 0.90 0.03
N HIS A 232 5.75 1.41 -1.21
CA HIS A 232 6.41 2.68 -1.53
C HIS A 232 5.77 3.88 -0.84
N ALA A 233 4.46 3.87 -0.55
CA ALA A 233 3.84 4.93 0.26
C ALA A 233 4.37 4.98 1.70
N VAL A 234 4.75 3.84 2.27
CA VAL A 234 5.43 3.81 3.59
C VAL A 234 6.81 4.45 3.47
N LEU A 235 7.58 4.05 2.45
CA LEU A 235 8.93 4.57 2.23
C LEU A 235 8.93 6.08 1.95
N GLU A 236 8.03 6.57 1.09
CA GLU A 236 7.88 7.99 0.77
C GLU A 236 7.52 8.80 2.02
N GLY A 237 6.58 8.32 2.83
CA GLY A 237 6.20 8.98 4.08
C GLY A 237 7.35 9.03 5.09
N MET A 238 8.15 7.96 5.18
CA MET A 238 9.33 7.92 6.03
C MET A 238 10.42 8.87 5.53
N LEU A 239 10.66 8.95 4.23
CA LEU A 239 11.64 9.88 3.64
C LEU A 239 11.28 11.33 3.96
N ILE A 240 10.02 11.73 3.74
CA ILE A 240 9.54 13.08 4.07
C ILE A 240 9.70 13.37 5.57
N GLY A 241 9.26 12.43 6.42
CA GLY A 241 9.38 12.58 7.87
C GLY A 241 10.83 12.63 8.36
N SER A 242 11.72 11.88 7.71
CA SER A 242 13.15 11.86 8.02
C SER A 242 13.80 13.22 7.77
N TYR A 243 13.51 13.82 6.60
CA TYR A 243 13.99 15.15 6.24
C TYR A 243 13.45 16.22 7.20
N ALA A 244 12.15 16.15 7.53
CA ALA A 244 11.50 17.09 8.43
C ALA A 244 12.09 17.11 9.86
N ILE A 245 12.57 15.97 10.36
CA ILE A 245 13.12 15.88 11.72
C ILE A 245 14.65 15.90 11.78
N GLY A 246 15.32 15.78 10.64
CA GLY A 246 16.77 15.69 10.54
C GLY A 246 17.33 14.28 10.82
N ALA A 247 16.68 13.22 10.33
CA ALA A 247 17.10 11.83 10.51
C ALA A 247 17.60 11.22 9.19
N HIS A 248 18.81 10.67 9.18
CA HIS A 248 19.41 10.01 8.01
C HIS A 248 19.20 8.49 8.00
N GLU A 249 18.69 7.94 9.11
CA GLU A 249 18.49 6.51 9.29
C GLU A 249 17.06 6.23 9.75
N GLY A 250 16.45 5.21 9.17
CA GLY A 250 15.12 4.76 9.55
C GLY A 250 15.00 3.25 9.70
N TYR A 251 14.06 2.84 10.57
CA TYR A 251 13.75 1.45 10.81
C TYR A 251 12.27 1.18 10.56
N ILE A 252 11.98 0.11 9.84
CA ILE A 252 10.63 -0.46 9.76
C ILE A 252 10.62 -1.71 10.62
N TYR A 253 9.97 -1.61 11.79
CA TYR A 253 9.80 -2.76 12.66
C TYR A 253 8.53 -3.51 12.25
N VAL A 254 8.68 -4.72 11.72
CA VAL A 254 7.56 -5.52 11.22
C VAL A 254 7.46 -6.80 12.02
N ARG A 255 6.27 -7.13 12.50
CA ARG A 255 6.04 -8.39 13.21
C ARG A 255 6.36 -9.62 12.35
N ALA A 256 6.85 -10.68 12.99
CA ALA A 256 7.27 -11.91 12.31
C ALA A 256 6.13 -12.60 11.54
N GLU A 257 4.88 -12.37 11.95
CA GLU A 257 3.71 -13.00 11.34
C GLU A 257 3.29 -12.36 10.01
N TYR A 258 3.98 -11.30 9.54
CA TYR A 258 3.72 -10.64 8.25
C TYR A 258 4.85 -10.86 7.21
N PRO A 259 5.14 -12.12 6.82
CA PRO A 259 6.25 -12.40 5.89
C PRO A 259 6.06 -11.78 4.50
N LEU A 260 4.81 -11.62 4.03
CA LEU A 260 4.53 -11.00 2.74
C LEU A 260 4.86 -9.49 2.75
N ALA A 261 4.50 -8.78 3.82
CA ALA A 261 4.85 -7.38 4.00
C ALA A 261 6.37 -7.20 4.04
N VAL A 262 7.08 -8.02 4.82
CA VAL A 262 8.55 -8.00 4.89
C VAL A 262 9.17 -8.22 3.50
N LYS A 263 8.68 -9.22 2.74
CA LYS A 263 9.17 -9.51 1.38
C LYS A 263 9.00 -8.28 0.47
N ARG A 264 7.80 -7.70 0.42
CA ARG A 264 7.49 -6.58 -0.49
C ARG A 264 8.18 -5.28 -0.07
N LEU A 265 8.32 -5.01 1.23
CA LEU A 265 9.12 -3.89 1.72
C LEU A 265 10.60 -4.03 1.33
N ARG A 266 11.20 -5.22 1.44
CA ARG A 266 12.58 -5.46 0.98
C ARG A 266 12.73 -5.17 -0.52
N MET A 267 11.78 -5.63 -1.34
CA MET A 267 11.77 -5.36 -2.77
C MET A 267 11.63 -3.86 -3.06
N ALA A 268 10.73 -3.18 -2.36
CA ALA A 268 10.49 -1.75 -2.53
C ALA A 268 11.68 -0.89 -2.11
N ILE A 269 12.37 -1.22 -1.01
CA ILE A 269 13.59 -0.54 -0.57
C ILE A 269 14.67 -0.70 -1.66
N ALA A 270 14.95 -1.94 -2.09
CA ALA A 270 15.95 -2.19 -3.11
C ALA A 270 15.65 -1.46 -4.43
N ALA A 271 14.39 -1.48 -4.87
CA ALA A 271 13.98 -0.78 -6.09
C ALA A 271 14.08 0.76 -5.96
N ALA A 272 13.78 1.30 -4.79
CA ALA A 272 13.90 2.74 -4.53
C ALA A 272 15.36 3.19 -4.46
N GLU A 273 16.25 2.39 -3.86
CA GLU A 273 17.70 2.62 -3.85
C GLU A 273 18.29 2.53 -5.26
N GLU A 274 17.93 1.50 -6.04
CA GLU A 274 18.38 1.33 -7.42
C GLU A 274 18.00 2.52 -8.32
N ARG A 275 16.85 3.16 -8.06
CA ARG A 275 16.37 4.34 -8.78
C ARG A 275 16.83 5.68 -8.19
N GLY A 276 17.66 5.67 -7.15
CA GLY A 276 18.11 6.89 -6.48
C GLY A 276 16.99 7.67 -5.80
N LEU A 277 15.89 7.02 -5.41
CA LEU A 277 14.79 7.61 -4.65
C LEU A 277 15.02 7.51 -3.13
N LEU A 278 15.92 6.61 -2.72
CA LEU A 278 16.42 6.38 -1.37
C LEU A 278 17.94 6.14 -1.41
N GLY A 279 18.57 6.11 -0.24
CA GLY A 279 20.01 5.92 -0.11
C GLY A 279 20.75 7.25 -0.02
N ASP A 280 21.98 7.27 -0.52
CA ASP A 280 22.79 8.48 -0.60
C ASP A 280 22.23 9.42 -1.68
N ASP A 281 22.19 10.73 -1.39
CA ASP A 281 21.67 11.76 -2.29
C ASP A 281 20.27 11.41 -2.85
N ALA A 282 19.35 11.02 -1.96
CA ALA A 282 18.00 10.62 -2.34
C ALA A 282 17.31 11.71 -3.17
N LEU A 283 16.77 11.33 -4.33
CA LEU A 283 16.14 12.21 -5.32
C LEU A 283 17.09 13.31 -5.88
N GLY A 284 18.41 13.16 -5.75
CA GLY A 284 19.39 14.18 -6.16
C GLY A 284 19.29 15.47 -5.35
N SER A 285 18.85 15.37 -4.09
CA SER A 285 18.53 16.52 -3.23
C SER A 285 19.67 16.95 -2.30
N GLY A 286 20.73 16.15 -2.19
CA GLY A 286 21.78 16.25 -1.17
C GLY A 286 21.37 15.67 0.18
N TRP A 287 20.22 14.97 0.28
CA TRP A 287 19.75 14.34 1.51
C TRP A 287 19.96 12.82 1.48
N ASP A 288 20.71 12.29 2.45
CA ASP A 288 20.89 10.84 2.59
C ASP A 288 19.78 10.26 3.47
N PHE A 289 19.18 9.15 3.05
CA PHE A 289 18.23 8.41 3.87
C PHE A 289 18.27 6.89 3.64
N HIS A 290 18.69 6.16 4.67
CA HIS A 290 18.85 4.71 4.67
C HIS A 290 17.78 4.02 5.50
N LEU A 291 17.19 2.93 4.98
CA LEU A 291 16.12 2.18 5.64
C LEU A 291 16.51 0.75 5.93
N LYS A 292 16.21 0.30 7.16
CA LYS A 292 16.43 -1.08 7.61
C LYS A 292 15.13 -1.70 8.08
N ILE A 293 14.90 -2.96 7.71
CA ILE A 293 13.77 -3.74 8.25
C ILE A 293 14.25 -4.53 9.46
N LYS A 294 13.55 -4.37 10.58
CA LYS A 294 13.70 -5.20 11.77
C LYS A 294 12.50 -6.11 11.89
N GLU A 295 12.71 -7.41 11.74
CA GLU A 295 11.67 -8.40 12.03
C GLU A 295 11.53 -8.58 13.55
N GLY A 296 10.29 -8.53 14.04
CA GLY A 296 9.96 -8.81 15.43
C GLY A 296 10.12 -10.29 15.77
N ALA A 297 9.91 -10.63 17.05
CA ALA A 297 10.05 -12.00 17.57
C ALA A 297 8.76 -12.52 18.24
N GLY A 298 7.59 -12.06 17.78
CA GLY A 298 6.27 -12.54 18.24
C GLY A 298 5.82 -12.00 19.60
N ALA A 299 6.32 -10.83 20.01
CA ALA A 299 5.99 -10.23 21.31
C ALA A 299 5.06 -9.02 21.16
N PHE A 300 3.77 -9.19 21.48
CA PHE A 300 2.74 -8.14 21.41
C PHE A 300 3.12 -6.82 22.11
N VAL A 301 3.87 -6.90 23.22
CA VAL A 301 4.32 -5.72 23.97
C VAL A 301 5.26 -4.82 23.15
N CYS A 302 5.89 -5.34 22.10
CA CYS A 302 6.77 -4.56 21.22
C CYS A 302 6.00 -3.58 20.33
N GLY A 303 4.67 -3.56 20.35
CA GLY A 303 3.87 -2.47 19.79
C GLY A 303 3.97 -1.19 20.61
N GLU A 304 4.36 -1.27 21.89
CA GLU A 304 4.66 -0.10 22.72
C GLU A 304 6.01 0.50 22.31
N GLU A 305 6.08 1.81 22.14
CA GLU A 305 7.22 2.48 21.50
C GLU A 305 8.56 2.30 22.22
N THR A 306 8.63 2.25 23.55
CA THR A 306 9.91 2.00 24.24
C THR A 306 10.35 0.55 24.19
N ALA A 307 9.40 -0.40 24.26
CA ALA A 307 9.67 -1.82 24.08
C ALA A 307 10.14 -2.11 22.64
N LEU A 308 9.52 -1.45 21.65
CA LEU A 308 9.91 -1.51 20.25
C LEU A 308 11.36 -1.07 20.05
N ILE A 309 11.72 0.10 20.57
CA ILE A 309 13.09 0.64 20.51
C ILE A 309 14.08 -0.34 21.16
N ALA A 310 13.73 -0.92 22.32
CA ALA A 310 14.57 -1.92 22.96
C ALA A 310 14.78 -3.17 22.08
N SER A 311 13.74 -3.62 21.39
CA SER A 311 13.80 -4.76 20.45
C SER A 311 14.69 -4.47 19.23
N ILE A 312 14.59 -3.24 18.67
CA ILE A 312 15.48 -2.78 17.59
C ILE A 312 16.94 -2.83 18.04
N GLU A 313 17.23 -2.32 19.24
CA GLU A 313 18.57 -2.35 19.86
C GLU A 313 19.07 -3.76 20.25
N GLY A 314 18.30 -4.82 19.99
CA GLY A 314 18.66 -6.20 20.31
C GLY A 314 18.51 -6.55 21.79
N ARG A 315 17.85 -5.70 22.57
CA ARG A 315 17.51 -5.93 23.98
C ARG A 315 16.12 -6.56 24.08
N ARG A 316 15.78 -7.05 25.27
CA ARG A 316 14.43 -7.53 25.57
C ARG A 316 13.44 -6.37 25.46
N GLY A 317 12.33 -6.58 24.73
CA GLY A 317 11.24 -5.61 24.55
C GLY A 317 10.44 -5.39 25.83
N MET A 318 10.99 -4.62 26.76
CA MET A 318 10.34 -4.22 28.00
C MET A 318 10.09 -2.71 27.98
N PRO A 319 8.86 -2.26 28.31
CA PRO A 319 8.58 -0.84 28.45
C PRO A 319 9.51 -0.15 29.46
N ARG A 320 9.88 1.09 29.17
CA ARG A 320 10.72 1.93 30.04
C ARG A 320 9.87 3.01 30.69
N THR A 321 10.15 3.29 31.97
CA THR A 321 9.61 4.48 32.65
C THR A 321 10.19 5.75 32.04
N ARG A 322 9.34 6.76 31.83
CA ARG A 322 9.70 8.07 31.29
C ARG A 322 9.43 9.16 32.29
#